data_AF-A0A0C9MHP1-F1
#
_entry.id   AF-A0A0C9MHP1-F1
#
_cell.length_a   1.000
_cell.length_b   1.000
_cell.length_c   1.000
_cell.angle_alpha   90.00
_cell.angle_beta   90.00
_cell.angle_gamma   90.00
#
_symmetry.space_group_name_H-M   'P 1'
#
loop_
_entity.id
_entity.type
_entity.pdbx_description
1 polymer ?
#
loop_
_entity_poly.entity_id
_entity_poly.type
_entity_poly.pdbx_seq_one_letter_code
_entity_poly.pdbx_strand_id
1 'polypeptide(L)'
;MPTLLLSSSKTFTNEKPPSIHSNEQLERQLKQEGSVEAAYQLVSATEYTHDTQGKCLNCDKIASYYLAALRLNKMKQPMQLNAMLLAIVQQTIALIQCHVDVSRATHLPWLPVLMTELRELGKLVKDDSTQADRYIPLSLPVIVSTHCQQPLSMREEYGRTIRISIYHCRASLCEDMDLNKSITYYRKCLSVHPTQLDLQQQKLQQSAKIALEHLIADQLKDDNSTMRPKLPSRTSSVSSGASSSCSMSCSNCGVEKRGMPVCSKCKSQYYCGIRCLKAHKPVHDMECRQY
;
A
#
# COMPACT_ATOMS: atom_id res chain seq x y z
N MET A 1 -3.47 -18.52 -5.51
CA MET A 1 -3.22 -19.36 -4.31
C MET A 1 -3.84 -18.64 -3.14
N PRO A 2 -4.91 -19.14 -2.50
CA PRO A 2 -5.53 -18.44 -1.38
C PRO A 2 -4.58 -18.52 -0.19
N THR A 3 -4.07 -17.36 0.22
CA THR A 3 -3.31 -17.21 1.47
C THR A 3 -4.23 -17.61 2.61
N LEU A 4 -3.92 -18.75 3.25
CA LEU A 4 -4.56 -19.18 4.48
C LEU A 4 -4.33 -18.10 5.54
N LEU A 5 -5.27 -17.16 5.65
CA LEU A 5 -5.41 -16.31 6.81
C LEU A 5 -5.73 -17.24 7.98
N LEU A 6 -4.74 -17.45 8.84
CA LEU A 6 -4.93 -17.98 10.18
C LEU A 6 -5.94 -17.08 10.89
N SER A 7 -7.22 -17.43 10.80
CA SER A 7 -8.25 -17.01 11.74
C SER A 7 -7.88 -17.62 13.08
N SER A 8 -6.97 -16.97 13.80
CA SER A 8 -6.86 -17.16 15.23
C SER A 8 -8.08 -16.54 15.87
N SER A 9 -9.18 -17.30 15.86
CA SER A 9 -10.28 -17.12 16.79
C SER A 9 -9.71 -17.34 18.18
N LYS A 10 -9.19 -16.27 18.80
CA LYS A 10 -8.79 -16.29 20.20
C LYS A 10 -10.07 -16.49 21.01
N THR A 11 -10.34 -17.72 21.41
CA THR A 11 -11.21 -18.02 22.54
C THR A 11 -10.54 -17.46 23.80
N PHE A 12 -10.87 -16.22 24.14
CA PHE A 12 -10.48 -15.66 25.43
C PHE A 12 -11.31 -16.34 26.52
N THR A 13 -10.60 -16.81 27.54
CA THR A 13 -11.18 -17.32 28.78
C THR A 13 -12.01 -16.24 29.44
N ASN A 14 -13.22 -16.63 29.83
CA ASN A 14 -14.32 -15.85 30.37
C ASN A 14 -13.94 -15.11 31.66
N GLU A 15 -13.31 -13.94 31.55
CA GLU A 15 -13.33 -12.93 32.60
C GLU A 15 -14.60 -12.09 32.43
N LYS A 16 -15.34 -11.96 33.53
CA LYS A 16 -16.63 -11.29 33.66
C LYS A 16 -16.66 -9.98 32.86
N PRO A 17 -17.66 -9.76 31.96
CA PRO A 17 -17.67 -8.56 31.13
C PRO A 17 -17.68 -7.30 32.01
N PRO A 18 -16.92 -6.25 31.63
CA PRO A 18 -16.95 -4.98 32.34
C PRO A 18 -18.39 -4.47 32.41
N SER A 19 -18.78 -3.95 33.58
CA SER A 19 -20.14 -3.46 33.80
C SER A 19 -20.48 -2.38 32.77
N ILE A 20 -21.74 -2.30 32.32
CA ILE A 20 -22.21 -1.30 31.34
C ILE A 20 -21.78 0.13 31.74
N HIS A 21 -21.77 0.42 33.04
CA HIS A 21 -21.32 1.70 33.61
C HIS A 21 -19.83 2.00 33.32
N SER A 22 -18.98 0.97 33.21
CA SER A 22 -17.56 1.11 32.87
C SER A 22 -17.38 1.61 31.43
N ASN A 23 -18.15 1.09 30.48
CA ASN A 23 -18.04 1.48 29.06
C ASN A 23 -18.49 2.93 28.83
N GLU A 24 -19.55 3.39 29.50
CA GLU A 24 -20.00 4.79 29.41
C GLU A 24 -18.96 5.76 29.98
N GLN A 25 -18.25 5.35 31.03
CA GLN A 25 -17.14 6.15 31.58
C GLN A 25 -15.98 6.22 30.59
N LEU A 26 -15.60 5.09 29.98
CA LEU A 26 -14.54 5.07 28.97
C LEU A 26 -14.92 5.87 27.72
N GLU A 27 -16.17 5.82 27.26
CA GLU A 27 -16.65 6.65 26.15
C GLU A 27 -16.58 8.14 26.49
N ARG A 28 -16.89 8.52 27.74
CA ARG A 28 -16.71 9.90 28.22
C ARG A 28 -15.24 10.31 28.24
N GLN A 29 -14.35 9.48 28.76
CA GLN A 29 -12.90 9.75 28.77
C GLN A 29 -12.34 9.89 27.35
N LEU A 30 -12.75 9.03 26.42
CA LEU A 30 -12.35 9.14 25.03
C LEU A 30 -12.81 10.47 24.41
N LYS A 31 -14.07 10.86 24.62
CA LYS A 31 -14.67 12.06 24.01
C LYS A 31 -14.21 13.37 24.67
N GLN A 32 -14.04 13.40 25.98
CA GLN A 32 -13.76 14.61 26.75
C GLN A 32 -12.26 14.81 27.03
N GLU A 33 -11.56 13.73 27.41
CA GLU A 33 -10.16 13.80 27.81
C GLU A 33 -9.21 13.44 26.65
N GLY A 34 -9.72 12.88 25.55
CA GLY A 34 -8.89 12.46 24.42
C GLY A 34 -7.98 11.29 24.76
N SER A 35 -8.42 10.39 25.64
CA SER A 35 -7.65 9.23 26.10
C SER A 35 -7.54 8.15 25.02
N VAL A 36 -6.32 7.88 24.55
CA VAL A 36 -6.03 6.82 23.57
C VAL A 36 -6.18 5.45 24.24
N GLU A 37 -5.83 5.37 25.51
CA GLU A 37 -5.98 4.21 26.38
C GLU A 37 -7.45 3.82 26.51
N ALA A 38 -8.35 4.79 26.68
CA ALA A 38 -9.79 4.55 26.75
C ALA A 38 -10.33 3.96 25.45
N ALA A 39 -9.89 4.46 24.28
CA ALA A 39 -10.27 3.86 23.00
C ALA A 39 -9.81 2.40 22.88
N TYR A 40 -8.58 2.11 23.30
CA TYR A 40 -8.04 0.75 23.26
C TYR A 40 -8.80 -0.22 24.19
N GLN A 41 -9.18 0.25 25.38
CA GLN A 41 -10.00 -0.53 26.31
C GLN A 41 -11.41 -0.75 25.79
N LEU A 42 -12.04 0.27 25.19
CA LEU A 42 -13.37 0.14 24.58
C LEU A 42 -13.39 -0.90 23.46
N VAL A 43 -12.36 -0.91 22.61
CA VAL A 43 -12.18 -1.94 21.59
C VAL A 43 -12.08 -3.33 22.22
N SER A 44 -11.23 -3.48 23.24
CA SER A 44 -11.01 -4.77 23.90
C SER A 44 -12.26 -5.29 24.61
N ALA A 45 -13.13 -4.39 25.07
CA ALA A 45 -14.41 -4.72 25.70
C ALA A 45 -15.57 -4.93 24.71
N THR A 46 -15.38 -4.61 23.42
CA THR A 46 -16.42 -4.72 22.40
C THR A 46 -16.19 -5.98 21.57
N GLU A 47 -17.06 -6.97 21.74
CA GLU A 47 -17.08 -8.14 20.85
C GLU A 47 -17.67 -7.77 19.49
N TYR A 48 -17.09 -8.32 18.42
CA TYR A 48 -17.63 -8.26 17.08
C TYR A 48 -17.79 -9.64 16.51
N THR A 49 -18.80 -9.79 15.64
CA THR A 49 -19.10 -11.04 14.97
C THR A 49 -19.53 -10.77 13.53
N HIS A 50 -19.38 -11.80 12.71
CA HIS A 50 -19.90 -11.83 11.34
C HIS A 50 -21.00 -12.88 11.28
N ASP A 51 -22.17 -12.52 10.75
CA ASP A 51 -23.17 -13.53 10.44
C ASP A 51 -22.76 -14.33 9.18
N THR A 52 -23.51 -15.38 8.87
CA THR A 52 -23.27 -16.23 7.68
C THR A 52 -23.45 -15.49 6.36
N GLN A 53 -24.06 -14.30 6.38
CA GLN A 53 -24.25 -13.42 5.23
C GLN A 53 -23.13 -12.36 5.14
N GLY A 54 -22.14 -12.39 6.04
CA GLY A 54 -21.06 -11.41 6.09
C GLY A 54 -21.48 -10.06 6.69
N LYS A 55 -22.66 -9.97 7.32
CA LYS A 55 -23.07 -8.76 8.04
C LYS A 55 -22.21 -8.61 9.27
N CYS A 56 -21.61 -7.43 9.38
CA CYS A 56 -20.72 -7.08 10.47
C CYS A 56 -21.52 -6.52 11.65
N LEU A 57 -21.37 -7.13 12.83
CA LEU A 57 -21.92 -6.62 14.07
C LEU A 57 -20.79 -5.91 14.85
N ASN A 58 -21.02 -4.66 15.28
CA ASN A 58 -20.09 -3.81 16.04
C ASN A 58 -18.76 -3.44 15.36
N CYS A 59 -18.47 -3.91 14.14
CA CYS A 59 -17.20 -3.59 13.46
C CYS A 59 -17.05 -2.11 13.11
N ASP A 60 -18.16 -1.44 12.82
CA ASP A 60 -18.23 0.02 12.63
C ASP A 60 -17.92 0.78 13.92
N LYS A 61 -18.46 0.31 15.06
CA LYS A 61 -18.20 0.85 16.39
C LYS A 61 -16.72 0.69 16.76
N ILE A 62 -16.15 -0.50 16.56
CA ILE A 62 -14.71 -0.76 16.76
C ILE A 62 -13.85 0.11 15.85
N ALA A 63 -14.21 0.22 14.56
CA ALA A 63 -13.53 1.10 13.61
C ALA A 63 -13.54 2.56 14.08
N SER A 64 -14.66 3.03 14.64
CA SER A 64 -14.76 4.39 15.18
C SER A 64 -13.80 4.64 16.36
N TYR A 65 -13.59 3.63 17.21
CA TYR A 65 -12.63 3.73 18.32
C TYR A 65 -11.18 3.74 17.85
N TYR A 66 -10.80 2.86 16.92
CA TYR A 66 -9.47 2.93 16.32
C TYR A 66 -9.24 4.28 15.63
N LEU A 67 -10.23 4.78 14.90
CA LEU A 67 -10.17 6.08 14.24
C LEU A 67 -9.91 7.22 15.24
N ALA A 68 -10.65 7.24 16.35
CA ALA A 68 -10.45 8.21 17.41
C ALA A 68 -9.03 8.10 18.01
N ALA A 69 -8.58 6.87 18.32
CA ALA A 69 -7.26 6.61 18.89
C ALA A 69 -6.12 7.09 17.97
N LEU A 70 -6.20 6.80 16.67
CA LEU A 70 -5.22 7.23 15.67
C LEU A 70 -5.17 8.75 15.56
N ARG A 71 -6.33 9.42 15.52
CA ARG A 71 -6.41 10.89 15.45
C ARG A 71 -5.86 11.56 16.69
N LEU A 72 -6.24 11.07 17.88
CA LEU A 72 -5.74 11.59 19.16
C LEU A 72 -4.22 11.45 19.27
N ASN A 73 -3.67 10.31 18.85
CA ASN A 73 -2.22 10.13 18.86
C ASN A 73 -1.49 11.10 17.90
N LYS A 74 -2.04 11.32 16.70
CA LYS A 74 -1.50 12.29 15.72
C LYS A 74 -1.50 13.74 16.24
N MET A 75 -2.40 14.10 17.14
CA MET A 75 -2.48 15.46 17.71
C MET A 75 -1.45 15.71 18.82
N LYS A 76 -0.84 14.65 19.39
CA LYS A 76 0.20 14.79 20.43
C LYS A 76 1.52 15.25 19.79
N GLN A 77 2.17 16.26 20.39
CA GLN A 77 3.51 16.72 20.01
C GLN A 77 4.49 16.61 21.20
N PRO A 78 5.56 15.80 21.12
CA PRO A 78 5.89 14.90 20.01
C PRO A 78 4.92 13.71 19.91
N MET A 79 4.77 13.16 18.70
CA MET A 79 3.94 11.96 18.50
C MET A 79 4.49 10.79 19.32
N GLN A 80 3.60 10.12 20.05
CA GLN A 80 3.94 9.03 20.97
C GLN A 80 3.99 7.69 20.23
N LEU A 81 5.19 7.31 19.78
CA LEU A 81 5.47 6.00 19.18
C LEU A 81 5.82 4.99 20.26
N ASN A 82 4.81 4.25 20.71
CA ASN A 82 4.92 3.28 21.81
C ASN A 82 4.15 1.99 21.51
N ALA A 83 4.21 1.03 22.43
CA ALA A 83 3.54 -0.26 22.32
C ALA A 83 2.02 -0.16 22.07
N MET A 84 1.35 0.81 22.70
CA MET A 84 -0.09 0.98 22.55
C MET A 84 -0.47 1.45 21.15
N LEU A 85 0.24 2.45 20.60
CA LEU A 85 0.00 2.88 19.22
C LEU A 85 0.26 1.73 18.24
N LEU A 86 1.33 0.94 18.46
CA LEU A 86 1.60 -0.24 17.66
C LEU A 86 0.44 -1.24 17.72
N ALA A 87 -0.07 -1.57 18.91
CA ALA A 87 -1.18 -2.48 19.08
C ALA A 87 -2.45 -1.98 18.35
N ILE A 88 -2.77 -0.69 18.48
CA ILE A 88 -3.87 -0.04 17.75
C ILE A 88 -3.69 -0.21 16.24
N VAL A 89 -2.50 0.08 15.70
CA VAL A 89 -2.20 -0.07 14.27
C VAL A 89 -2.36 -1.51 13.80
N GLN A 90 -1.80 -2.46 14.54
CA GLN A 90 -1.88 -3.89 14.21
C GLN A 90 -3.32 -4.40 14.22
N GLN A 91 -4.11 -4.03 15.23
CA GLN A 91 -5.50 -4.45 15.31
C GLN A 91 -6.38 -3.74 14.26
N THR A 92 -6.07 -2.48 13.92
CA THR A 92 -6.72 -1.76 12.81
C THR A 92 -6.44 -2.47 11.49
N ILE A 93 -5.20 -2.89 11.24
CA ILE A 93 -4.81 -3.64 10.05
C ILE A 93 -5.54 -4.99 10.00
N ALA A 94 -5.59 -5.72 11.12
CA ALA A 94 -6.30 -6.98 11.20
C ALA A 94 -7.80 -6.80 10.88
N LEU A 95 -8.43 -5.77 11.45
CA LEU A 95 -9.83 -5.44 11.15
C LEU A 95 -10.02 -5.18 9.65
N ILE A 96 -9.16 -4.38 9.03
CA ILE A 96 -9.24 -4.08 7.59
C ILE A 96 -9.07 -5.35 6.76
N GLN A 97 -8.08 -6.20 7.08
CA GLN A 97 -7.80 -7.44 6.36
C GLN A 97 -8.96 -8.43 6.45
N CYS A 98 -9.60 -8.56 7.62
CA CYS A 98 -10.80 -9.40 7.78
C CYS A 98 -12.00 -8.92 6.97
N HIS A 99 -12.01 -7.65 6.55
CA HIS A 99 -13.16 -7.02 5.89
C HIS A 99 -12.91 -6.62 4.44
N VAL A 100 -11.72 -6.89 3.88
CA VAL A 100 -11.43 -6.49 2.50
C VAL A 100 -12.39 -7.15 1.51
N ASP A 101 -12.64 -8.45 1.64
CA ASP A 101 -13.52 -9.18 0.72
C ASP A 101 -14.99 -8.75 0.91
N VAL A 102 -15.41 -8.60 2.17
CA VAL A 102 -16.76 -8.09 2.50
C VAL A 102 -16.96 -6.68 1.94
N SER A 103 -15.94 -5.84 1.93
CA SER A 103 -16.00 -4.47 1.38
C SER A 103 -16.16 -4.42 -0.14
N ARG A 104 -15.81 -5.50 -0.84
CA ARG A 104 -16.01 -5.63 -2.30
C ARG A 104 -17.47 -5.92 -2.62
N ALA A 105 -18.14 -6.70 -1.77
CA ALA A 105 -19.54 -7.07 -1.94
C ALA A 105 -20.51 -6.05 -1.30
N THR A 106 -20.10 -5.43 -0.20
CA THR A 106 -20.90 -4.50 0.60
C THR A 106 -20.13 -3.22 0.85
N HIS A 107 -20.78 -2.07 0.70
CA HIS A 107 -20.11 -0.81 0.95
C HIS A 107 -19.89 -0.59 2.45
N LEU A 108 -18.63 -0.70 2.90
CA LEU A 108 -18.21 -0.43 4.28
C LEU A 108 -17.59 0.98 4.38
N PRO A 109 -18.35 2.03 4.78
CA PRO A 109 -17.88 3.42 4.72
C PRO A 109 -16.68 3.71 5.62
N TRP A 110 -16.49 2.95 6.70
CA TRP A 110 -15.39 3.14 7.65
C TRP A 110 -14.04 2.62 7.12
N LEU A 111 -14.02 1.66 6.19
CA LEU A 111 -12.79 1.02 5.73
C LEU A 111 -11.88 2.00 4.95
N PRO A 112 -12.38 2.76 3.94
CA PRO A 112 -11.57 3.77 3.26
C PRO A 112 -11.05 4.86 4.20
N VAL A 113 -11.81 5.21 5.24
CA VAL A 113 -11.44 6.22 6.23
C VAL A 113 -10.27 5.71 7.09
N LEU A 114 -10.35 4.50 7.64
CA LEU A 114 -9.24 3.90 8.39
C LEU A 114 -7.98 3.74 7.52
N MET A 115 -8.13 3.32 6.27
CA MET A 115 -7.01 3.21 5.33
C MET A 115 -6.33 4.55 5.05
N THR A 116 -7.11 5.63 4.97
CA THR A 116 -6.59 6.98 4.81
C THR A 116 -5.81 7.41 6.06
N GLU A 117 -6.35 7.13 7.24
CA GLU A 117 -5.71 7.53 8.51
C GLU A 117 -4.44 6.75 8.79
N LEU A 118 -4.41 5.43 8.50
CA LEU A 118 -3.17 4.64 8.54
C LEU A 118 -2.13 5.18 7.56
N ARG A 119 -2.54 5.60 6.36
CA ARG A 119 -1.62 6.21 5.38
C ARG A 119 -0.99 7.49 5.92
N GLU A 120 -1.81 8.40 6.46
CA GLU A 120 -1.34 9.67 7.01
C GLU A 120 -0.45 9.44 8.24
N LEU A 121 -0.82 8.50 9.12
CA LEU A 121 0.05 8.09 10.23
C LEU A 121 1.40 7.58 9.72
N GLY A 122 1.40 6.66 8.75
CA GLY A 122 2.64 6.13 8.18
C GLY A 122 3.53 7.19 7.53
N LYS A 123 2.95 8.27 6.99
CA LYS A 123 3.69 9.45 6.51
C LYS A 123 4.31 10.23 7.65
N LEU A 124 3.52 10.58 8.68
CA LEU A 124 4.02 11.30 9.85
C LEU A 124 5.14 10.54 10.57
N VAL A 125 4.99 9.23 10.76
CA VAL A 125 6.01 8.38 11.38
C VAL A 125 7.30 8.35 10.56
N LYS A 126 7.18 8.39 9.24
CA LYS A 126 8.34 8.45 8.35
C LYS A 126 9.03 9.82 8.42
N ASP A 127 8.25 10.90 8.38
CA ASP A 127 8.78 12.27 8.41
C ASP A 127 9.47 12.58 9.76
N ASP A 128 9.01 11.97 10.86
CA ASP A 128 9.63 12.03 12.20
C ASP A 128 10.85 11.12 12.39
N SER A 129 11.12 10.20 11.45
CA SER A 129 12.19 9.22 11.60
C SER A 129 13.55 9.84 11.30
N THR A 130 14.53 9.55 12.14
CA THR A 130 15.92 10.01 11.94
C THR A 130 16.66 9.18 10.90
N GLN A 131 16.14 8.01 10.52
CA GLN A 131 16.78 7.12 9.57
C GLN A 131 16.09 7.13 8.21
N ALA A 132 16.90 7.32 7.18
CA ALA A 132 16.47 7.13 5.80
C ALA A 132 16.14 5.66 5.52
N ASP A 133 15.10 5.44 4.72
CA ASP A 133 14.79 4.13 4.18
C ASP A 133 15.95 3.66 3.27
N ARG A 134 16.26 2.36 3.32
CA ARG A 134 17.34 1.76 2.52
C ARG A 134 16.94 1.67 1.06
N TYR A 135 17.90 1.89 0.16
CA TYR A 135 17.75 1.44 -1.22
C TYR A 135 17.90 -0.08 -1.26
N ILE A 136 16.93 -0.78 -1.85
CA ILE A 136 16.99 -2.23 -2.04
C ILE A 136 17.05 -2.52 -3.55
N PRO A 137 18.25 -2.82 -4.07
CA PRO A 137 18.39 -3.32 -5.43
C PRO A 137 17.73 -4.71 -5.51
N LEU A 138 16.84 -4.89 -6.47
CA LEU A 138 16.14 -6.18 -6.69
C LEU A 138 17.04 -7.25 -7.32
N SER A 139 18.25 -6.85 -7.76
CA SER A 139 19.07 -7.63 -8.69
C SER A 139 20.29 -8.30 -8.06
N LEU A 140 20.49 -8.19 -6.74
CA LEU A 140 21.70 -8.70 -6.10
C LEU A 140 21.41 -9.49 -4.82
N PRO A 141 22.17 -10.57 -4.55
CA PRO A 141 22.17 -11.22 -3.26
C PRO A 141 22.44 -10.18 -2.19
N VAL A 142 21.55 -10.10 -1.19
CA VAL A 142 21.68 -9.18 -0.07
C VAL A 142 22.93 -9.58 0.73
N ILE A 143 24.08 -8.98 0.43
CA ILE A 143 25.23 -9.03 1.31
C ILE A 143 24.86 -8.16 2.51
N VAL A 144 24.60 -8.82 3.63
CA VAL A 144 24.22 -8.16 4.88
C VAL A 144 25.43 -7.35 5.34
N SER A 145 25.47 -6.07 4.98
CA SER A 145 26.47 -5.16 5.52
C SER A 145 26.23 -5.05 7.03
N THR A 146 27.15 -5.61 7.81
CA THR A 146 27.26 -5.50 9.26
C THR A 146 27.69 -4.08 9.65
N HIS A 147 26.87 -3.10 9.29
CA HIS A 147 27.12 -1.71 9.68
C HIS A 147 26.83 -1.55 11.18
N CYS A 148 27.79 -0.95 11.90
CA CYS A 148 27.75 -0.64 13.33
C CYS A 148 26.34 -0.23 13.81
N GLN A 149 25.70 -1.11 14.57
CA GLN A 149 24.42 -0.83 15.21
C GLN A 149 24.68 0.12 16.38
N GLN A 150 24.49 1.41 16.15
CA GLN A 150 24.26 2.30 17.30
C GLN A 150 22.96 1.85 17.98
N PRO A 151 22.91 1.80 19.32
CA PRO A 151 21.69 1.45 20.04
C PRO A 151 20.58 2.42 19.64
N LEU A 152 19.55 1.88 19.00
CA LEU A 152 18.42 2.65 18.50
C LEU A 152 17.47 2.96 19.65
N SER A 153 16.88 4.14 19.63
CA SER A 153 15.81 4.46 20.58
C SER A 153 14.62 3.51 20.35
N MET A 154 13.99 3.05 21.44
CA MET A 154 12.76 2.24 21.36
C MET A 154 11.66 2.93 20.54
N ARG A 155 11.61 4.27 20.58
CA ARG A 155 10.70 5.09 19.77
C ARG A 155 10.86 4.82 18.26
N GLU A 156 12.10 4.73 17.80
CA GLU A 156 12.42 4.47 16.39
C GLU A 156 12.08 3.01 16.01
N GLU A 157 12.30 2.05 16.90
CA GLU A 157 11.89 0.64 16.71
C GLU A 157 10.36 0.51 16.53
N TYR A 158 9.57 1.18 17.37
CA TYR A 158 8.12 1.26 17.18
C TYR A 158 7.74 1.93 15.85
N GLY A 159 8.41 3.04 15.52
CA GLY A 159 8.19 3.75 14.26
C GLY A 159 8.42 2.87 13.02
N ARG A 160 9.47 2.06 13.01
CA ARG A 160 9.74 1.09 11.93
C ARG A 160 8.69 0.02 11.85
N THR A 161 8.35 -0.58 12.99
CA THR A 161 7.34 -1.66 13.11
C THR A 161 5.98 -1.19 12.57
N ILE A 162 5.57 0.03 12.93
CA ILE A 162 4.34 0.68 12.41
C ILE A 162 4.44 0.87 10.89
N ARG A 163 5.54 1.43 10.37
CA ARG A 163 5.74 1.63 8.92
C ARG A 163 5.69 0.32 8.13
N ILE A 164 6.39 -0.72 8.59
CA ILE A 164 6.40 -2.05 7.98
C ILE A 164 4.98 -2.61 7.91
N SER A 165 4.26 -2.58 9.03
CA SER A 165 2.89 -3.07 9.11
C SER A 165 1.95 -2.35 8.14
N ILE A 166 2.02 -1.01 8.07
CA ILE A 166 1.20 -0.19 7.17
C ILE A 166 1.56 -0.44 5.71
N TYR A 167 2.83 -0.49 5.34
CA TYR A 167 3.24 -0.75 3.95
C TYR A 167 2.85 -2.15 3.50
N HIS A 168 3.02 -3.17 4.34
CA HIS A 168 2.60 -4.52 4.03
C HIS A 168 1.08 -4.59 3.81
N CYS A 169 0.28 -4.04 4.72
CA CYS A 169 -1.18 -4.00 4.59
C CYS A 169 -1.62 -3.32 3.27
N ARG A 170 -1.01 -2.18 2.93
CA ARG A 170 -1.31 -1.48 1.68
C ARG A 170 -0.92 -2.27 0.45
N ALA A 171 0.19 -3.00 0.49
CA ALA A 171 0.62 -3.85 -0.60
C ALA A 171 -0.41 -4.96 -0.86
N SER A 172 -0.76 -5.72 0.18
CA SER A 172 -1.71 -6.83 0.08
C SER A 172 -3.08 -6.38 -0.44
N LEU A 173 -3.57 -5.22 0.01
CA LEU A 173 -4.86 -4.69 -0.46
C LEU A 173 -4.84 -4.25 -1.94
N CYS A 174 -3.66 -3.93 -2.49
CA CYS A 174 -3.53 -3.52 -3.88
C CYS A 174 -3.24 -4.69 -4.84
N GLU A 175 -2.98 -5.92 -4.35
CA GLU A 175 -2.56 -7.04 -5.20
C GLU A 175 -3.54 -7.31 -6.34
N ASP A 176 -4.83 -7.41 -6.02
CA ASP A 176 -5.86 -7.72 -7.02
C ASP A 176 -6.30 -6.50 -7.86
N MET A 177 -6.04 -5.29 -7.38
CA MET A 177 -6.59 -4.05 -7.95
C MET A 177 -5.58 -3.25 -8.76
N ASP A 178 -4.34 -3.18 -8.30
CA ASP A 178 -3.28 -2.36 -8.88
C ASP A 178 -1.92 -2.96 -8.53
N LEU A 179 -1.49 -3.90 -9.38
CA LEU A 179 -0.24 -4.64 -9.25
C LEU A 179 0.97 -3.71 -9.08
N ASN A 180 1.03 -2.62 -9.84
CA ASN A 180 2.14 -1.66 -9.77
C ASN A 180 2.20 -0.94 -8.42
N LYS A 181 1.04 -0.58 -7.85
CA LYS A 181 0.98 -0.05 -6.48
C LYS A 181 1.39 -1.10 -5.46
N SER A 182 0.94 -2.34 -5.59
CA SER A 182 1.33 -3.43 -4.69
C SER A 182 2.86 -3.62 -4.67
N ILE A 183 3.48 -3.77 -5.85
CA ILE A 183 4.95 -3.84 -6.02
C ILE A 183 5.64 -2.64 -5.35
N THR A 184 5.10 -1.43 -5.55
CA THR A 184 5.67 -0.21 -4.94
C THR A 184 5.62 -0.25 -3.41
N TYR A 185 4.52 -0.73 -2.81
CA TYR A 185 4.41 -0.83 -1.36
C TYR A 185 5.24 -1.96 -0.76
N TYR A 186 5.36 -3.11 -1.42
CA TYR A 186 6.28 -4.15 -0.97
C TYR A 186 7.73 -3.67 -0.96
N ARG A 187 8.16 -2.94 -2.00
CA ARG A 187 9.49 -2.30 -2.00
C ARG A 187 9.66 -1.33 -0.82
N LYS A 188 8.63 -0.53 -0.51
CA LYS A 188 8.65 0.36 0.67
C LYS A 188 8.74 -0.43 1.98
N CYS A 189 7.99 -1.52 2.11
CA CYS A 189 8.04 -2.40 3.28
C CYS A 189 9.46 -2.94 3.51
N LEU A 190 10.11 -3.43 2.45
CA LEU A 190 11.48 -3.93 2.52
C LEU A 190 12.48 -2.82 2.83
N SER A 191 12.28 -1.61 2.29
CA SER A 191 13.21 -0.48 2.47
C SER A 191 13.32 0.00 3.92
N VAL A 192 12.33 -0.31 4.78
CA VAL A 192 12.42 0.00 6.20
C VAL A 192 13.45 -0.93 6.86
N HIS A 193 14.35 -0.36 7.66
CA HIS A 193 15.33 -1.13 8.41
C HIS A 193 14.63 -2.23 9.27
N PRO A 194 15.12 -3.48 9.27
CA PRO A 194 14.58 -4.51 10.14
C PRO A 194 14.58 -4.07 11.60
N THR A 195 13.51 -4.43 12.31
CA THR A 195 13.35 -4.17 13.73
C THR A 195 13.79 -5.38 14.56
N GLN A 196 14.28 -5.13 15.77
CA GLN A 196 14.59 -6.16 16.77
C GLN A 196 13.43 -6.39 17.75
N LEU A 197 12.42 -5.52 17.73
CA LEU A 197 11.33 -5.50 18.69
C LEU A 197 10.44 -6.76 18.60
N ASP A 198 10.22 -7.26 17.39
CA ASP A 198 9.19 -8.27 17.13
C ASP A 198 9.56 -9.18 15.94
N LEU A 199 9.67 -10.48 16.20
CA LEU A 199 9.91 -11.52 15.20
C LEU A 199 8.80 -11.54 14.13
N GLN A 200 7.57 -11.17 14.48
CA GLN A 200 6.47 -11.09 13.54
C GLN A 200 6.73 -10.06 12.43
N GLN A 201 7.41 -8.95 12.72
CA GLN A 201 7.74 -7.96 11.68
C GLN A 201 8.78 -8.47 10.69
N GLN A 202 9.75 -9.26 11.17
CA GLN A 202 10.70 -9.92 10.29
C GLN A 202 9.98 -10.91 9.36
N LYS A 203 8.98 -11.63 9.88
CA LYS A 203 8.10 -12.49 9.06
C LYS A 203 7.32 -11.67 8.02
N LEU A 204 6.81 -10.48 8.37
CA LEU A 204 6.12 -9.60 7.42
C LEU A 204 7.05 -9.10 6.31
N GLN A 205 8.27 -8.72 6.63
CA GLN A 205 9.25 -8.32 5.59
C GLN A 205 9.65 -9.50 4.72
N GLN A 206 9.83 -10.69 5.28
CA GLN A 206 10.09 -11.90 4.51
C GLN A 206 8.91 -12.25 3.59
N SER A 207 7.68 -12.15 4.09
CA SER A 207 6.45 -12.32 3.31
C SER A 207 6.38 -11.31 2.16
N ALA A 208 6.68 -10.03 2.43
CA ALA A 208 6.75 -8.98 1.42
C ALA A 208 7.80 -9.27 0.34
N LYS A 209 8.95 -9.84 0.71
CA LYS A 209 10.00 -10.22 -0.23
C LYS A 209 9.51 -11.32 -1.19
N ILE A 210 8.94 -12.39 -0.64
CA ILE A 210 8.43 -13.52 -1.42
C ILE A 210 7.32 -13.05 -2.36
N ALA A 211 6.35 -12.27 -1.84
CA ALA A 211 5.28 -11.70 -2.66
C ALA A 211 5.83 -10.86 -3.81
N LEU A 212 6.78 -9.95 -3.53
CA LEU A 212 7.39 -9.10 -4.54
C LEU A 212 8.12 -9.90 -5.63
N GLU A 213 8.87 -10.94 -5.26
CA GLU A 213 9.54 -11.84 -6.22
C GLU A 213 8.53 -12.53 -7.13
N HIS A 214 7.41 -13.01 -6.60
CA HIS A 214 6.34 -13.64 -7.37
C HIS A 214 5.68 -12.65 -8.33
N LEU A 215 5.32 -11.45 -7.86
CA LEU A 215 4.68 -10.42 -8.70
C LEU A 215 5.58 -9.96 -9.86
N ILE A 216 6.90 -9.87 -9.63
CA ILE A 216 7.87 -9.55 -10.68
C ILE A 216 8.00 -10.70 -11.68
N ALA A 217 8.06 -11.95 -11.19
CA ALA A 217 8.17 -13.12 -12.06
C ALA A 217 6.95 -13.26 -12.98
N ASP A 218 5.74 -12.99 -12.49
CA ASP A 218 4.52 -13.06 -13.29
C ASP A 218 4.45 -11.91 -14.31
N GLN A 219 4.87 -10.69 -13.94
CA GLN A 219 4.97 -9.56 -14.88
C GLN A 219 5.91 -9.88 -16.07
N LEU A 220 7.02 -10.59 -15.82
CA LEU A 220 7.96 -10.99 -16.87
C LEU A 220 7.40 -12.10 -17.79
N LYS A 221 6.49 -12.95 -17.31
CA LYS A 221 5.84 -13.97 -18.15
C LYS A 221 4.84 -13.34 -19.12
N ASP A 222 4.09 -12.34 -18.65
CA ASP A 222 3.10 -11.64 -19.47
C ASP A 222 3.76 -10.87 -20.63
N ASP A 223 4.88 -10.19 -20.35
CA ASP A 223 5.64 -9.47 -21.38
C ASP A 223 6.21 -10.43 -22.44
N ASN A 224 6.66 -11.63 -22.05
CA ASN A 224 7.17 -12.64 -22.98
C ASN A 224 6.06 -13.36 -23.76
N SER A 225 4.87 -13.55 -23.17
CA SER A 225 3.74 -14.20 -23.87
C SER A 225 3.06 -13.30 -24.90
N THR A 226 3.14 -11.97 -24.72
CA THR A 226 2.62 -10.99 -25.68
C THR A 226 3.58 -10.78 -26.87
N MET A 227 4.84 -11.20 -26.73
CA MET A 227 5.80 -11.33 -27.83
C MET A 227 5.65 -12.69 -28.53
N ARG A 228 4.42 -13.06 -28.92
CA ARG A 228 4.24 -14.07 -29.97
C ARG A 228 5.00 -13.57 -31.19
N PRO A 229 6.02 -14.29 -31.71
CA PRO A 229 6.63 -13.94 -32.98
C PRO A 229 5.47 -13.90 -33.98
N LYS A 230 5.19 -12.73 -34.55
CA LYS A 230 4.35 -12.65 -35.75
C LYS A 230 5.14 -13.37 -36.83
N LEU A 231 4.95 -14.68 -36.92
CA LEU A 231 5.28 -15.46 -38.09
C LEU A 231 4.65 -14.71 -39.27
N PRO A 232 5.41 -14.35 -40.31
CA PRO A 232 4.83 -13.71 -41.48
C PRO A 232 3.83 -14.70 -42.09
N SER A 233 2.54 -14.41 -41.93
CA SER A 233 1.48 -15.15 -42.61
C SER A 233 1.72 -15.00 -44.11
N ARG A 234 2.26 -16.07 -44.71
CA ARG A 234 2.30 -16.29 -46.14
C ARG A 234 0.87 -16.45 -46.65
N THR A 235 0.28 -15.38 -47.13
CA THR A 235 -0.77 -15.45 -48.16
C THR A 235 -0.24 -14.78 -49.41
N SER A 236 0.06 -15.62 -50.39
CA SER A 236 0.39 -15.26 -51.76
C SER A 236 -0.76 -14.52 -52.41
N SER A 237 -0.54 -13.26 -52.81
CA SER A 237 -1.29 -12.56 -53.87
C SER A 237 -0.48 -11.35 -54.34
N VAL A 238 -0.14 -11.37 -55.61
CA VAL A 238 0.59 -10.37 -56.40
C VAL A 238 -0.19 -9.05 -56.50
N SER A 239 0.47 -7.92 -56.22
CA SER A 239 0.46 -6.66 -57.01
C SER A 239 1.23 -5.54 -56.29
N SER A 240 2.00 -4.78 -57.07
CA SER A 240 3.00 -3.77 -56.72
C SER A 240 2.49 -2.54 -55.96
N GLY A 241 3.30 -1.97 -55.05
CA GLY A 241 3.13 -0.57 -54.60
C GLY A 241 3.62 -0.26 -53.18
N ALA A 242 4.89 0.14 -53.05
CA ALA A 242 5.49 0.92 -51.95
C ALA A 242 4.96 0.69 -50.51
N SER A 243 5.55 -0.27 -49.78
CA SER A 243 5.32 -0.43 -48.34
C SER A 243 6.10 0.62 -47.54
N SER A 244 5.56 1.83 -47.46
CA SER A 244 5.98 2.84 -46.48
C SER A 244 5.73 2.30 -45.08
N SER A 245 6.78 1.82 -44.41
CA SER A 245 6.72 1.54 -42.97
C SER A 245 6.48 2.86 -42.26
N CYS A 246 5.25 3.11 -41.82
CA CYS A 246 4.89 4.27 -41.01
C CYS A 246 5.44 4.11 -39.58
N SER A 247 6.77 4.14 -39.44
CA SER A 247 7.40 4.44 -38.16
C SER A 247 7.15 5.91 -37.84
N MET A 248 6.72 6.17 -36.61
CA MET A 248 6.54 7.52 -36.09
C MET A 248 7.76 7.86 -35.23
N SER A 249 8.37 9.03 -35.48
CA SER A 249 9.49 9.54 -34.71
C SER A 249 9.02 10.50 -33.62
N CYS A 250 9.65 10.41 -32.44
CA CYS A 250 9.38 11.33 -31.34
C CYS A 250 9.88 12.73 -31.69
N SER A 251 9.01 13.73 -31.61
CA SER A 251 9.35 15.13 -31.95
C SER A 251 10.43 15.73 -31.05
N ASN A 252 10.68 15.17 -29.87
CA ASN A 252 11.72 15.64 -28.95
C ASN A 252 13.07 14.93 -29.10
N CYS A 253 13.05 13.60 -29.27
CA CYS A 253 14.27 12.79 -29.16
C CYS A 253 14.56 11.92 -30.39
N GLY A 254 13.73 12.00 -31.44
CA GLY A 254 13.94 11.28 -32.71
C GLY A 254 13.70 9.77 -32.65
N VAL A 255 13.51 9.17 -31.48
CA VAL A 255 13.25 7.72 -31.33
C VAL A 255 12.05 7.30 -32.17
N GLU A 256 12.19 6.24 -32.95
CA GLU A 256 11.11 5.67 -33.75
C GLU A 256 10.37 4.56 -32.99
N LYS A 257 9.03 4.59 -33.00
CA LYS A 257 8.18 3.51 -32.47
C LYS A 257 6.94 3.33 -33.33
N ARG A 258 6.38 2.11 -33.31
CA ARG A 258 5.13 1.77 -34.03
C ARG A 258 3.87 2.39 -33.42
N GLY A 259 3.94 2.90 -32.19
CA GLY A 259 2.84 3.57 -31.52
C GLY A 259 3.37 4.59 -30.53
N MET A 260 2.92 5.83 -30.68
CA MET A 260 3.30 6.94 -29.80
C MET A 260 2.06 7.75 -29.42
N PRO A 261 1.92 8.19 -28.16
CA PRO A 261 0.92 9.17 -27.80
C PRO A 261 1.10 10.45 -28.61
N VAL A 262 -0.02 11.02 -29.02
CA VAL A 262 -0.09 12.24 -29.81
C VAL A 262 -0.52 13.39 -28.90
N CYS A 263 -0.06 14.60 -29.17
CA CYS A 263 -0.58 15.79 -28.49
C CYS A 263 -2.10 15.87 -28.68
N SER A 264 -2.85 15.95 -27.58
CA SER A 264 -4.32 15.99 -27.60
C SER A 264 -4.87 17.27 -28.23
N LYS A 265 -4.09 18.36 -28.26
CA LYS A 265 -4.49 19.66 -28.81
C LYS A 265 -4.35 19.73 -30.32
N CYS A 266 -3.17 19.39 -30.87
CA CYS A 266 -2.91 19.51 -32.32
C CYS A 266 -3.05 18.19 -33.09
N LYS A 267 -3.07 17.03 -32.41
CA LYS A 267 -3.15 15.69 -33.00
C LYS A 267 -2.11 15.38 -34.09
N SER A 268 -1.03 16.16 -34.17
CA SER A 268 0.00 16.05 -35.22
C SER A 268 1.40 15.73 -34.71
N GLN A 269 1.70 15.93 -33.42
CA GLN A 269 3.03 15.72 -32.84
C GLN A 269 3.07 14.49 -31.94
N TYR A 270 4.05 13.61 -32.15
CA TYR A 270 4.19 12.30 -31.51
C TYR A 270 5.30 12.31 -30.45
N TYR A 271 5.07 11.65 -29.32
CA TYR A 271 6.04 11.61 -28.23
C TYR A 271 6.23 10.19 -27.72
N CYS A 272 7.46 9.78 -27.43
CA CYS A 272 7.70 8.45 -26.86
C CYS A 272 7.21 8.30 -25.39
N GLY A 273 6.78 9.40 -24.75
CA GLY A 273 6.20 9.45 -23.41
C GLY A 273 6.06 10.88 -22.87
N ILE A 274 5.43 11.02 -21.70
CA ILE A 274 5.12 12.32 -21.08
C ILE A 274 6.37 13.20 -20.81
N ARG A 275 7.52 12.56 -20.57
CA ARG A 275 8.80 13.28 -20.36
C ARG A 275 9.24 14.05 -21.60
N CYS A 276 9.14 13.44 -22.78
CA CYS A 276 9.50 14.09 -24.04
C CYS A 276 8.51 15.19 -24.41
N LEU A 277 7.22 15.02 -24.12
CA LEU A 277 6.24 16.09 -24.29
C LEU A 277 6.56 17.30 -23.40
N LYS A 278 6.85 17.08 -22.11
CA LYS A 278 7.19 18.17 -21.18
C LYS A 278 8.48 18.91 -21.59
N ALA A 279 9.49 18.17 -22.07
CA ALA A 279 10.75 18.76 -22.53
C ALA A 279 10.58 19.57 -23.82
N HIS A 280 9.77 19.08 -24.76
CA HIS A 280 9.51 19.77 -26.03
C HIS A 280 8.47 20.90 -25.91
N LYS A 281 7.70 20.94 -24.82
CA LYS A 281 6.62 21.91 -24.60
C LYS A 281 6.95 23.37 -24.97
N PRO A 282 8.07 23.99 -24.54
CA PRO A 282 8.34 25.40 -24.85
C PRO A 282 8.47 25.66 -26.36
N VAL A 283 8.98 24.69 -27.13
CA VAL A 283 9.07 24.80 -28.59
C VAL A 283 7.72 24.45 -29.23
N HIS A 284 7.11 23.35 -28.78
CA HIS A 284 5.85 22.87 -29.30
C HIS A 284 4.71 23.88 -29.16
N ASP A 285 4.63 24.62 -28.05
CA ASP A 285 3.54 25.56 -27.80
C ASP A 285 3.48 26.69 -28.83
N MET A 286 4.61 27.04 -29.47
CA MET A 286 4.65 28.03 -30.56
C MET A 286 3.98 27.53 -31.86
N GLU A 287 3.98 26.22 -32.07
CA GLU A 287 3.49 25.55 -33.29
C GLU A 287 2.17 24.78 -33.05
N CYS A 288 1.74 24.65 -31.80
CA CYS A 288 0.59 23.84 -31.40
C CYS A 288 -0.75 24.55 -31.68
N ARG A 289 -1.23 24.45 -32.93
CA ARG A 289 -2.56 24.92 -33.35
C ARG A 289 -3.61 23.83 -33.16
N GLN A 290 -4.82 24.23 -32.73
CA GLN A 290 -5.96 23.32 -32.66
C GLN A 290 -6.44 22.99 -34.08
N TYR A 291 -6.65 21.69 -34.31
CA TYR A 291 -7.31 21.16 -35.50
C TYR A 291 -8.79 20.97 -35.23
#